data_AF-A0A6V7Y403-F1
#
_entry.id   AF-A0A6V7Y403-F1
#
_cell.length_a   1.000
_cell.length_b   1.000
_cell.length_c   1.000
_cell.angle_alpha   90.00
_cell.angle_beta   90.00
_cell.angle_gamma   90.00
#
_symmetry.space_group_name_H-M   'P 1'
#
loop_
_entity.id
_entity.type
_entity.pdbx_description
1 polymer ?
#
loop_
_entity_poly.entity_id
_entity_poly.type
_entity_poly.pdbx_seq_one_letter_code
_entity_poly.pdbx_strand_id
1 'polypeptide(L)'
;MSSGSPSSLSPPPEDKRNHVNGAVGRSRRQNVNYGIRNQYLASLTERELNGLNVYRCEDDDLSIRTAAAQARLPYDRMTLRELELFPEMARSQHSVALFLYIRNKTLAQWQFDPLLELTLGAILKELPEPFNSDIELVTSIHNYLERYGYINYGVFTRLSVREFDKKITIVVIGAGAAGLAAARQLKFFGFDVIVLEARPRMCGRVFTYHRGAGLPPVDLGGMIIKGIGKRFCLLKISCSNGKRIGRECWSRKTRFRLMHLTLV
;
A
#
# COMPACT_ATOMS: atom_id res chain seq x y z
N MET A 1 -24.65 -44.51 -68.82
CA MET A 1 -24.79 -44.72 -67.36
C MET A 1 -23.58 -44.04 -66.71
N SER A 2 -23.57 -42.70 -66.72
CA SER A 2 -23.89 -41.81 -65.59
C SER A 2 -22.87 -41.87 -64.44
N SER A 3 -21.88 -40.98 -64.54
CA SER A 3 -20.93 -40.56 -63.52
C SER A 3 -21.62 -39.88 -62.34
N GLY A 4 -21.42 -40.40 -61.12
CA GLY A 4 -21.93 -39.81 -59.87
C GLY A 4 -20.89 -38.90 -59.21
N SER A 5 -21.25 -37.64 -59.04
CA SER A 5 -20.49 -36.59 -58.35
C SER A 5 -20.54 -36.75 -56.82
N PRO A 6 -19.49 -36.39 -56.06
CA PRO A 6 -19.53 -36.43 -54.60
C PRO A 6 -20.19 -35.16 -54.04
N SER A 7 -21.23 -35.34 -53.22
CA SER A 7 -21.98 -34.30 -52.53
C SER A 7 -21.18 -33.70 -51.36
N SER A 8 -20.97 -32.38 -51.41
CA SER A 8 -20.33 -31.56 -50.38
C SER A 8 -21.19 -31.44 -49.12
N LEU A 9 -20.62 -31.74 -47.95
CA LEU A 9 -21.19 -31.42 -46.64
C LEU A 9 -21.19 -29.90 -46.42
N SER A 10 -22.35 -29.33 -46.11
CA SER A 10 -22.52 -27.95 -45.64
C SER A 10 -22.18 -27.81 -44.14
N PRO A 11 -21.48 -26.76 -43.71
CA PRO A 11 -21.15 -26.52 -42.30
C PRO A 11 -22.38 -26.04 -41.49
N PRO A 12 -22.39 -26.25 -40.15
CA PRO A 12 -23.49 -25.86 -39.28
C PRO A 12 -23.59 -24.33 -39.10
N PRO A 13 -24.77 -23.80 -38.72
CA PRO A 13 -25.03 -22.36 -38.70
C PRO A 13 -24.28 -21.64 -37.55
N GLU A 14 -23.72 -20.48 -37.86
CA GLU A 14 -23.03 -19.58 -36.92
C GLU A 14 -23.98 -18.99 -35.86
N ASP A 15 -23.62 -19.17 -34.59
CA ASP A 15 -24.26 -18.57 -33.43
C ASP A 15 -23.86 -17.09 -33.33
N LYS A 16 -24.74 -16.19 -33.78
CA LYS A 16 -24.58 -14.73 -33.67
C LYS A 16 -24.75 -14.27 -32.22
N ARG A 17 -23.75 -14.51 -31.39
CA ARG A 17 -23.60 -13.85 -30.09
C ARG A 17 -22.94 -12.49 -30.26
N ASN A 18 -23.78 -11.46 -30.13
CA ASN A 18 -23.45 -10.04 -30.04
C ASN A 18 -22.13 -9.79 -29.29
N HIS A 19 -21.07 -9.44 -30.01
CA HIS A 19 -19.87 -8.82 -29.46
C HIS A 19 -20.24 -7.40 -29.02
N VAL A 20 -20.72 -7.26 -27.79
CA VAL A 20 -20.74 -5.97 -27.09
C VAL A 20 -19.29 -5.66 -26.75
N ASN A 21 -18.68 -4.78 -27.53
CA ASN A 21 -17.39 -4.16 -27.25
C ASN A 21 -17.49 -3.41 -25.92
N GLY A 22 -17.21 -4.11 -24.82
CA GLY A 22 -17.04 -3.53 -23.50
C GLY A 22 -15.75 -2.72 -23.48
N ALA A 23 -15.85 -1.45 -23.85
CA ALA A 23 -14.79 -0.47 -23.64
C ALA A 23 -14.41 -0.48 -22.16
N VAL A 24 -13.22 -1.03 -21.86
CA VAL A 24 -12.60 -0.92 -20.55
C VAL A 24 -12.32 0.57 -20.33
N GLY A 25 -13.22 1.23 -19.61
CA GLY A 25 -13.09 2.63 -19.24
C GLY A 25 -11.77 2.81 -18.49
N ARG A 26 -10.78 3.38 -19.18
CA ARG A 26 -9.55 3.87 -18.55
C ARG A 26 -9.98 4.89 -17.49
N SER A 27 -9.82 4.53 -16.22
CA SER A 27 -9.97 5.47 -15.11
C SER A 27 -9.13 6.70 -15.42
N ARG A 28 -9.83 7.81 -15.65
CA ARG A 28 -9.26 9.11 -16.03
C ARG A 28 -8.21 9.47 -14.96
N ARG A 29 -6.91 9.39 -15.31
CA ARG A 29 -5.85 9.98 -14.49
C ARG A 29 -6.20 11.47 -14.39
N GLN A 30 -6.73 11.90 -13.25
CA GLN A 30 -6.80 13.32 -12.96
C GLN A 30 -5.35 13.77 -12.83
N ASN A 31 -4.89 14.61 -13.75
CA ASN A 31 -3.62 15.33 -13.62
C ASN A 31 -3.81 16.31 -12.46
N VAL A 32 -3.56 15.85 -11.24
CA VAL A 32 -3.47 16.73 -10.08
C VAL A 32 -2.17 17.52 -10.25
N ASN A 33 -2.28 18.84 -10.32
CA ASN A 33 -1.13 19.73 -10.44
C ASN A 33 -0.49 19.88 -9.06
N TYR A 34 0.70 19.33 -8.87
CA TYR A 34 1.42 19.28 -7.59
C TYR A 34 2.41 20.45 -7.39
N GLY A 35 2.28 21.53 -8.16
CA GLY A 35 3.14 22.72 -8.03
C GLY A 35 3.12 23.31 -6.63
N ILE A 36 4.28 23.74 -6.12
CA ILE A 36 4.37 24.62 -4.94
C ILE A 36 3.53 25.85 -5.24
N ARG A 37 2.41 25.98 -4.54
CA ARG A 37 1.49 27.12 -4.72
C ARG A 37 1.91 28.31 -3.87
N ASN A 38 2.65 28.04 -2.80
CA ASN A 38 3.14 29.08 -1.92
C ASN A 38 4.39 29.76 -2.51
N GLN A 39 4.20 30.99 -3.00
CA GLN A 39 5.29 31.81 -3.59
C GLN A 39 6.40 32.10 -2.58
N TYR A 40 6.10 32.18 -1.29
CA TYR A 40 7.09 32.36 -0.23
C TYR A 40 8.03 31.15 -0.16
N LEU A 41 7.47 29.93 -0.12
CA LEU A 41 8.26 28.70 -0.21
C LEU A 41 9.05 28.62 -1.52
N ALA A 42 8.51 29.08 -2.64
CA ALA A 42 9.24 29.12 -3.90
C ALA A 42 10.44 30.10 -3.91
N SER A 43 10.47 31.08 -3.00
CA SER A 43 11.46 32.16 -2.95
C SER A 43 12.57 32.00 -1.92
N LEU A 44 12.45 31.07 -0.97
CA LEU A 44 13.42 30.88 0.11
C LEU A 44 14.77 30.36 -0.43
N THR A 45 15.87 31.00 -0.08
CA THR A 45 17.22 30.56 -0.50
C THR A 45 17.71 29.34 0.31
N GLU A 46 18.69 28.59 -0.20
CA GLU A 46 19.33 27.51 0.58
C GLU A 46 19.91 28.00 1.91
N ARG A 47 20.39 29.26 1.96
CA ARG A 47 20.89 29.89 3.19
C ARG A 47 19.77 30.28 4.14
N GLU A 48 18.58 30.62 3.63
CA GLU A 48 17.40 30.88 4.45
C GLU A 48 16.70 29.60 4.89
N LEU A 49 16.74 28.49 4.14
CA LEU A 49 16.35 27.18 4.68
C LEU A 49 17.35 26.70 5.74
N ASN A 50 18.65 26.84 5.48
CA ASN A 50 19.68 26.52 6.46
C ASN A 50 19.66 27.50 7.67
N GLY A 51 19.19 28.74 7.48
CA GLY A 51 19.09 29.80 8.48
C GLY A 51 17.76 29.84 9.24
N LEU A 52 16.66 29.42 8.62
CA LEU A 52 15.38 29.01 9.21
C LEU A 52 15.51 27.60 9.80
N ASN A 53 16.65 27.33 10.44
CA ASN A 53 16.83 26.20 11.34
C ASN A 53 16.17 24.87 10.92
N VAL A 54 16.41 24.44 9.67
CA VAL A 54 16.26 23.02 9.28
C VAL A 54 17.05 22.10 10.23
N TYR A 55 18.05 22.64 10.95
CA TYR A 55 18.89 21.99 11.95
C TYR A 55 18.54 22.28 13.44
N ARG A 56 17.44 22.96 13.77
CA ARG A 56 17.06 23.21 15.20
C ARG A 56 15.63 22.80 15.55
N CYS A 57 14.96 22.06 14.68
CA CYS A 57 14.00 21.10 15.21
C CYS A 57 14.84 20.03 15.92
N GLU A 58 14.54 19.71 17.17
CA GLU A 58 15.24 18.68 17.97
C GLU A 58 15.01 17.26 17.43
N ASP A 59 14.94 17.09 16.11
CA ASP A 59 14.97 15.81 15.44
C ASP A 59 16.42 15.56 15.02
N ASP A 60 17.07 14.56 15.62
CA ASP A 60 18.39 14.15 15.20
C ASP A 60 18.38 13.92 13.67
N ASP A 61 19.23 14.61 12.91
CA ASP A 61 19.40 14.43 11.45
C ASP A 61 19.61 12.92 11.11
N LEU A 62 20.12 12.16 12.09
CA LEU A 62 20.21 10.71 12.08
C LEU A 62 18.85 9.99 12.00
N SER A 63 17.82 10.44 12.72
CA SER A 63 16.48 9.83 12.73
C SER A 63 15.81 9.89 11.37
N ILE A 64 15.85 11.06 10.72
CA ILE A 64 15.29 11.32 9.39
C ILE A 64 16.02 10.51 8.31
N ARG A 65 17.36 10.48 8.38
CA ARG A 65 18.20 9.65 7.48
C ARG A 65 17.95 8.17 7.68
N THR A 66 17.86 7.73 8.93
CA THR A 66 17.56 6.34 9.27
C THR A 66 16.18 5.95 8.75
N ALA A 67 15.20 6.87 8.84
CA ALA A 67 13.85 6.61 8.37
C ALA A 67 13.77 6.40 6.86
N ALA A 68 14.43 7.25 6.08
CA ALA A 68 14.56 7.07 4.64
C ALA A 68 15.24 5.73 4.31
N ALA A 69 16.34 5.40 4.99
CA ALA A 69 17.06 4.15 4.79
C ALA A 69 16.23 2.91 5.12
N GLN A 70 15.43 2.94 6.19
CA GLN A 70 14.50 1.86 6.56
C GLN A 70 13.37 1.69 5.54
N ALA A 71 12.90 2.80 4.96
CA ALA A 71 11.94 2.82 3.85
C ALA A 71 12.55 2.44 2.49
N ARG A 72 13.87 2.20 2.42
CA ARG A 72 14.64 1.92 1.19
C ARG A 72 14.59 3.07 0.18
N LEU A 73 14.53 4.29 0.68
CA LEU A 73 14.57 5.50 -0.11
C LEU A 73 15.90 6.23 0.16
N PRO A 74 16.53 6.82 -0.86
CA PRO A 74 17.70 7.64 -0.64
C PRO A 74 17.28 8.94 0.06
N TYR A 75 17.96 9.30 1.14
CA TYR A 75 17.59 10.46 1.96
C TYR A 75 17.86 11.80 1.25
N ASP A 76 18.86 11.82 0.35
CA ASP A 76 19.48 13.00 -0.28
C ASP A 76 18.97 13.33 -1.69
N ARG A 77 18.15 12.45 -2.28
CA ARG A 77 17.67 12.61 -3.66
C ARG A 77 16.29 12.00 -3.85
N MET A 78 15.61 12.46 -4.90
CA MET A 78 14.34 11.87 -5.34
C MET A 78 14.60 10.60 -6.15
N THR A 79 13.70 9.62 -6.01
CA THR A 79 13.66 8.42 -6.83
C THR A 79 12.99 8.69 -8.17
N LEU A 80 13.21 7.80 -9.16
CA LEU A 80 12.54 7.92 -10.47
C LEU A 80 11.01 7.96 -10.36
N ARG A 81 10.43 7.19 -9.42
CA ARG A 81 8.99 7.18 -9.19
C ARG A 81 8.48 8.51 -8.61
N GLU A 82 9.25 9.11 -7.71
CA GLU A 82 8.91 10.43 -7.16
C GLU A 82 8.99 11.49 -8.25
N LEU A 83 10.01 11.44 -9.13
CA LEU A 83 10.15 12.36 -10.25
C LEU A 83 9.01 12.22 -11.30
N GLU A 84 8.48 11.01 -11.50
CA GLU A 84 7.33 10.78 -12.37
C GLU A 84 6.03 11.39 -11.83
N LEU A 85 5.86 11.42 -10.50
CA LEU A 85 4.64 11.91 -9.84
C LEU A 85 4.72 13.39 -9.46
N PHE A 86 5.92 13.88 -9.17
CA PHE A 86 6.21 15.24 -8.73
C PHE A 86 7.26 15.92 -9.64
N PRO A 87 7.03 16.01 -10.97
CA PRO A 87 8.01 16.55 -11.91
C PRO A 87 8.33 18.02 -11.66
N GLU A 88 7.38 18.77 -11.11
CA GLU A 88 7.57 20.18 -10.76
C GLU A 88 8.55 20.40 -9.59
N MET A 89 8.71 19.41 -8.69
CA MET A 89 9.70 19.49 -7.61
C MET A 89 11.12 19.41 -8.13
N ALA A 90 11.34 18.78 -9.29
CA ALA A 90 12.66 18.65 -9.90
C ALA A 90 13.18 19.94 -10.56
N ARG A 91 12.36 21.01 -10.62
CA ARG A 91 12.72 22.27 -11.31
C ARG A 91 13.76 23.10 -10.57
N SER A 92 13.83 22.98 -9.25
CA SER A 92 14.78 23.73 -8.43
C SER A 92 15.35 22.87 -7.30
N GLN A 93 16.61 23.11 -6.92
CA GLN A 93 17.24 22.41 -5.80
C GLN A 93 16.46 22.66 -4.48
N HIS A 94 15.89 23.84 -4.34
CA HIS A 94 15.05 24.21 -3.21
C HIS A 94 13.80 23.32 -3.09
N SER A 95 13.04 23.19 -4.18
CA SER A 95 11.82 22.37 -4.22
C SER A 95 12.13 20.89 -3.94
N VAL A 96 13.27 20.39 -4.42
CA VAL A 96 13.77 19.06 -4.07
C VAL A 96 14.04 18.95 -2.56
N ALA A 97 14.74 19.91 -1.96
CA ALA A 97 15.05 19.90 -0.54
C ALA A 97 13.78 19.90 0.33
N LEU A 98 12.80 20.75 0.00
CA LEU A 98 11.50 20.79 0.67
C LEU A 98 10.78 19.43 0.60
N PHE A 99 10.70 18.85 -0.61
CA PHE A 99 10.06 17.55 -0.83
C PHE A 99 10.73 16.45 0.02
N LEU A 100 12.06 16.38 -0.02
CA LEU A 100 12.82 15.35 0.70
C LEU A 100 12.65 15.49 2.21
N TYR A 101 12.63 16.72 2.73
CA TYR A 101 12.40 16.97 4.15
C TYR A 101 11.03 16.47 4.60
N ILE A 102 9.94 16.92 3.93
CA ILE A 102 8.57 16.53 4.27
C ILE A 102 8.42 15.00 4.17
N ARG A 103 8.93 14.40 3.08
CA ARG A 103 8.90 12.95 2.89
C ARG A 103 9.61 12.21 4.03
N ASN A 104 10.86 12.58 4.35
CA ASN A 104 11.65 11.86 5.33
C ASN A 104 11.13 12.07 6.77
N LYS A 105 10.63 13.27 7.08
CA LYS A 105 10.00 13.57 8.37
C LYS A 105 8.71 12.76 8.55
N THR A 106 7.88 12.66 7.51
CA THR A 106 6.68 11.81 7.52
C THR A 106 7.02 10.34 7.74
N LEU A 107 8.08 9.83 7.10
CA LEU A 107 8.57 8.47 7.33
C LEU A 107 9.05 8.26 8.76
N ALA A 108 9.77 9.23 9.33
CA ALA A 108 10.26 9.16 10.70
C ALA A 108 9.10 9.11 11.71
N GLN A 109 8.06 9.93 11.51
CA GLN A 109 6.85 9.91 12.34
C GLN A 109 6.14 8.56 12.32
N TRP A 110 5.95 7.97 11.13
CA TRP A 110 5.35 6.64 11.01
C TRP A 110 6.17 5.55 11.74
N GLN A 111 7.50 5.66 11.68
CA GLN A 111 8.39 4.69 12.33
C GLN A 111 8.45 4.86 13.84
N PHE A 112 8.13 6.05 14.35
CA PHE A 112 8.08 6.30 15.79
C PHE A 112 6.93 5.53 16.45
N ASP A 113 5.73 5.57 15.88
CA ASP A 113 4.58 4.77 16.34
C ASP A 113 3.84 4.10 15.17
N PRO A 114 4.31 2.93 14.70
CA PRO A 114 3.68 2.21 13.59
C PRO A 114 2.42 1.44 14.00
N LEU A 115 2.01 1.52 15.28
CA LEU A 115 0.79 0.87 15.78
C LEU A 115 -0.44 1.77 15.65
N LEU A 116 -0.27 3.04 15.28
CA LEU A 116 -1.32 4.02 15.10
C LEU A 116 -1.31 4.59 13.69
N GLU A 117 -2.48 4.82 13.09
CA GLU A 117 -2.57 5.46 11.77
C GLU A 117 -1.97 6.87 11.78
N LEU A 118 -0.99 7.11 10.90
CA LEU A 118 -0.43 8.44 10.64
C LEU A 118 -1.38 9.22 9.73
N THR A 119 -2.15 10.11 10.34
CA THR A 119 -3.10 10.99 9.65
C THR A 119 -2.43 12.27 9.16
N LEU A 120 -2.97 12.90 8.11
CA LEU A 120 -2.51 14.19 7.62
C LEU A 120 -2.46 15.27 8.71
N GLY A 121 -3.47 15.28 9.59
CA GLY A 121 -3.53 16.24 10.70
C GLY A 121 -2.44 16.03 11.75
N ALA A 122 -1.94 14.81 11.95
CA ALA A 122 -0.79 14.55 12.82
C ALA A 122 0.50 15.10 12.19
N ILE A 123 0.68 14.89 10.88
CA ILE A 123 1.86 15.36 10.15
C ILE A 123 1.95 16.89 10.18
N LEU A 124 0.84 17.59 9.87
CA LEU A 124 0.82 19.05 9.83
C LEU A 124 1.08 19.71 11.19
N LYS A 125 0.72 19.04 12.30
CA LYS A 125 0.97 19.54 13.66
C LYS A 125 2.44 19.49 14.06
N GLU A 126 3.16 18.50 13.56
CA GLU A 126 4.58 18.31 13.89
C GLU A 126 5.53 18.96 12.88
N LEU A 127 5.08 19.27 11.67
CA LEU A 127 5.90 19.98 10.69
C LEU A 127 6.12 21.44 11.15
N PRO A 128 7.37 21.91 11.25
CA PRO A 128 7.64 23.30 11.57
C PRO A 128 7.28 24.22 10.40
N GLU A 129 7.00 25.49 10.70
CA GLU A 129 6.96 26.53 9.67
C GLU A 129 8.36 26.67 9.03
N PRO A 130 8.46 26.87 7.70
CA PRO A 130 7.38 27.06 6.73
C PRO A 130 6.91 25.75 6.05
N PHE A 131 7.41 24.58 6.45
CA PHE A 131 7.13 23.29 5.81
C PHE A 131 5.67 22.83 5.93
N ASN A 132 4.96 23.30 6.95
CA ASN A 132 3.53 23.08 7.14
C ASN A 132 2.63 24.04 6.33
N SER A 133 3.21 25.02 5.61
CA SER A 133 2.44 26.09 4.95
C SER A 133 1.78 25.66 3.63
N ASP A 134 2.32 24.65 2.92
CA ASP A 134 1.73 24.11 1.70
C ASP A 134 0.99 22.80 1.98
N ILE A 135 -0.27 22.94 2.42
CA ILE A 135 -1.12 21.81 2.80
C ILE A 135 -1.34 20.84 1.63
N GLU A 136 -1.42 21.35 0.40
CA GLU A 136 -1.64 20.51 -0.78
C GLU A 136 -0.43 19.65 -1.11
N LEU A 137 0.77 20.21 -1.00
CA LEU A 137 2.02 19.45 -1.16
C LEU A 137 2.12 18.36 -0.09
N VAL A 138 1.91 18.70 1.19
CA VAL A 138 1.95 17.73 2.30
C VAL A 138 0.90 16.64 2.11
N THR A 139 -0.32 16.99 1.70
CA THR A 139 -1.40 16.04 1.38
C THR A 139 -0.99 15.10 0.26
N SER A 140 -0.34 15.63 -0.77
CA SER A 140 0.09 14.85 -1.93
C SER A 140 1.21 13.88 -1.60
N ILE A 141 2.17 14.31 -0.78
CA ILE A 141 3.26 13.47 -0.26
C ILE A 141 2.70 12.38 0.67
N HIS A 142 1.78 12.74 1.58
CA HIS A 142 1.09 11.78 2.47
C HIS A 142 0.36 10.70 1.65
N ASN A 143 -0.45 11.13 0.67
CA ASN A 143 -1.18 10.22 -0.22
C ASN A 143 -0.24 9.32 -1.04
N TYR A 144 0.90 9.85 -1.49
CA TYR A 144 1.94 9.07 -2.18
C TYR A 144 2.50 7.99 -1.26
N LEU A 145 2.97 8.37 -0.07
CA LEU A 145 3.57 7.45 0.89
C LEU A 145 2.57 6.37 1.33
N GLU A 146 1.32 6.75 1.56
CA GLU A 146 0.24 5.84 1.92
C GLU A 146 -0.10 4.88 0.77
N ARG A 147 -0.23 5.39 -0.46
CA ARG A 147 -0.59 4.60 -1.65
C ARG A 147 0.42 3.50 -1.94
N TYR A 148 1.71 3.80 -1.78
CA TYR A 148 2.79 2.86 -2.07
C TYR A 148 3.21 2.03 -0.84
N GLY A 149 2.55 2.21 0.30
CA GLY A 149 2.78 1.41 1.50
C GLY A 149 4.10 1.72 2.22
N TYR A 150 4.55 2.97 2.15
CA TYR A 150 5.69 3.46 2.95
C TYR A 150 5.27 3.83 4.38
N ILE A 151 4.00 4.24 4.55
CA ILE A 151 3.35 4.52 5.84
C ILE A 151 2.01 3.79 5.90
N ASN A 152 1.37 3.73 7.08
CA ASN A 152 0.03 3.15 7.26
C ASN A 152 -0.08 1.74 6.65
N TYR A 153 0.92 0.90 6.92
CA TYR A 153 0.96 -0.47 6.43
C TYR A 153 1.08 -1.46 7.58
N GLY A 154 0.65 -2.68 7.35
CA GLY A 154 0.65 -3.70 8.39
C GLY A 154 -0.40 -3.45 9.47
N VAL A 155 -0.24 -4.01 10.68
CA VAL A 155 -1.27 -4.00 11.72
C VAL A 155 -1.15 -2.77 12.61
N PHE A 156 -2.12 -1.86 12.49
CA PHE A 156 -2.24 -0.61 13.24
C PHE A 156 -3.72 -0.29 13.53
N THR A 157 -3.95 0.56 14.52
CA THR A 157 -5.24 1.11 14.90
C THR A 157 -5.62 2.25 13.96
N ARG A 158 -6.76 2.12 13.31
CA ARG A 158 -7.28 3.10 12.36
C ARG A 158 -8.00 4.23 13.10
N LEU A 159 -7.68 5.46 12.76
CA LEU A 159 -8.31 6.68 13.27
C LEU A 159 -9.26 7.30 12.25
N SER A 160 -8.96 7.19 10.95
CA SER A 160 -9.78 7.79 9.89
C SER A 160 -10.98 6.91 9.53
N VAL A 161 -12.17 7.49 9.46
CA VAL A 161 -13.33 6.85 8.81
C VAL A 161 -13.28 7.24 7.33
N ARG A 162 -13.18 6.26 6.43
CA ARG A 162 -13.34 6.51 4.98
C ARG A 162 -14.60 5.79 4.51
N GLU A 163 -15.57 6.56 4.08
CA GLU A 163 -16.78 6.07 3.43
C GLU A 163 -16.55 6.03 1.92
N PHE A 164 -17.01 4.96 1.27
CA PHE A 164 -16.91 4.80 -0.18
C PHE A 164 -18.29 4.49 -0.73
N ASP A 165 -18.77 5.35 -1.63
CA ASP A 165 -20.11 5.24 -2.23
C ASP A 165 -20.32 3.96 -3.05
N LYS A 166 -19.24 3.43 -3.63
CA LYS A 166 -19.26 2.19 -4.42
C LYS A 166 -18.11 1.29 -4.02
N LYS A 167 -18.44 0.16 -3.38
CA LYS A 167 -17.45 -0.85 -3.01
C LYS A 167 -17.13 -1.71 -4.23
N ILE A 168 -15.97 -1.48 -4.84
CA ILE A 168 -15.41 -2.42 -5.82
C ILE A 168 -14.94 -3.66 -5.04
N THR A 169 -15.42 -4.84 -5.44
CA THR A 169 -14.98 -6.11 -4.86
C THR A 169 -13.71 -6.60 -5.56
N ILE A 170 -12.68 -6.93 -4.76
CA ILE A 170 -11.39 -7.44 -5.21
C ILE A 170 -11.17 -8.84 -4.63
N VAL A 171 -10.84 -9.79 -5.49
CA VAL A 171 -10.52 -11.16 -5.08
C VAL A 171 -9.00 -11.34 -5.08
N VAL A 172 -8.44 -11.71 -3.93
CA VAL A 172 -7.02 -12.04 -3.76
C VAL A 172 -6.87 -13.56 -3.69
N ILE A 173 -6.08 -14.13 -4.58
CA ILE A 173 -5.79 -15.57 -4.62
C ILE A 173 -4.50 -15.84 -3.83
N GLY A 174 -4.64 -16.59 -2.74
CA GLY A 174 -3.58 -16.99 -1.83
C GLY A 174 -3.55 -16.17 -0.54
N ALA A 175 -3.76 -16.81 0.60
CA ALA A 175 -3.63 -16.23 1.95
C ALA A 175 -2.21 -16.38 2.51
N GLY A 176 -1.19 -16.20 1.66
CA GLY A 176 0.21 -16.07 2.09
C GLY A 176 0.53 -14.67 2.61
N ALA A 177 1.76 -14.44 3.09
CA ALA A 177 2.18 -13.11 3.59
C ALA A 177 1.94 -11.97 2.58
N ALA A 178 2.25 -12.19 1.30
CA ALA A 178 2.01 -11.21 0.24
C ALA A 178 0.52 -10.94 0.00
N GLY A 179 -0.30 -11.99 -0.08
CA GLY A 179 -1.74 -11.87 -0.31
C GLY A 179 -2.47 -11.22 0.87
N LEU A 180 -2.10 -11.58 2.11
CA LEU A 180 -2.66 -10.94 3.31
C LEU A 180 -2.23 -9.47 3.43
N ALA A 181 -0.97 -9.13 3.11
CA ALA A 181 -0.51 -7.75 3.08
C ALA A 181 -1.28 -6.91 2.04
N ALA A 182 -1.44 -7.45 0.82
CA ALA A 182 -2.21 -6.79 -0.23
C ALA A 182 -3.69 -6.63 0.16
N ALA A 183 -4.31 -7.70 0.66
CA ALA A 183 -5.71 -7.68 1.08
C ALA A 183 -5.96 -6.64 2.18
N ARG A 184 -5.02 -6.51 3.12
CA ARG A 184 -5.11 -5.51 4.18
C ARG A 184 -4.99 -4.08 3.65
N GLN A 185 -4.03 -3.80 2.76
CA GLN A 185 -3.91 -2.46 2.15
C GLN A 185 -5.13 -2.11 1.28
N LEU A 186 -5.64 -3.05 0.49
CA LEU A 186 -6.84 -2.83 -0.31
C LEU A 186 -8.06 -2.54 0.57
N LYS A 187 -8.22 -3.29 1.67
CA LYS A 187 -9.29 -3.03 2.62
C LYS A 187 -9.14 -1.68 3.32
N PHE A 188 -7.91 -1.28 3.66
CA PHE A 188 -7.64 0.05 4.21
C PHE A 188 -8.02 1.17 3.22
N PHE A 189 -7.76 0.97 1.93
CA PHE A 189 -8.23 1.85 0.85
C PHE A 189 -9.73 1.77 0.56
N GLY A 190 -10.50 0.97 1.32
CA GLY A 190 -11.96 0.94 1.24
C GLY A 190 -12.56 -0.04 0.24
N PHE A 191 -11.74 -0.87 -0.38
CA PHE A 191 -12.24 -1.93 -1.25
C PHE A 191 -12.89 -3.04 -0.43
N ASP A 192 -13.88 -3.70 -1.02
CA ASP A 192 -14.38 -4.96 -0.48
C ASP A 192 -13.43 -6.08 -0.94
N VAL A 193 -12.85 -6.84 -0.01
CA VAL A 193 -11.76 -7.78 -0.32
C VAL A 193 -12.10 -9.18 0.14
N ILE A 194 -11.99 -10.11 -0.81
CA ILE A 194 -12.21 -11.54 -0.60
C ILE A 194 -10.87 -12.25 -0.80
N VAL A 195 -10.44 -13.07 0.17
CA VAL A 195 -9.22 -13.87 0.05
C VAL A 195 -9.59 -15.34 -0.15
N LEU A 196 -9.04 -15.96 -1.19
CA LEU A 196 -9.21 -17.38 -1.52
C LEU A 196 -7.92 -18.14 -1.26
N GLU A 197 -7.96 -19.15 -0.41
CA GLU A 197 -6.79 -20.00 -0.11
C GLU A 197 -7.12 -21.46 -0.42
N ALA A 198 -6.19 -22.15 -1.09
CA ALA A 198 -6.35 -23.55 -1.45
C ALA A 198 -6.16 -24.48 -0.25
N ARG A 199 -5.31 -24.09 0.71
CA ARG A 199 -5.05 -24.87 1.94
C ARG A 199 -6.09 -24.59 3.02
N PRO A 200 -6.30 -25.52 3.97
CA PRO A 200 -7.16 -25.27 5.14
C PRO A 200 -6.56 -24.29 6.17
N ARG A 201 -5.42 -23.66 5.85
CA ARG A 201 -4.65 -22.77 6.73
C ARG A 201 -4.15 -21.54 5.98
N MET A 202 -3.90 -20.46 6.72
CA MET A 202 -3.30 -19.23 6.19
C MET A 202 -1.76 -19.31 6.17
N CYS A 203 -1.11 -18.20 5.80
CA CYS A 203 0.34 -17.93 5.84
C CYS A 203 1.21 -18.68 4.80
N GLY A 204 0.65 -19.60 4.02
CA GLY A 204 1.33 -20.23 2.87
C GLY A 204 2.64 -20.93 3.28
N ARG A 205 3.79 -20.34 2.90
CA ARG A 205 5.15 -20.86 3.18
C ARG A 205 5.66 -20.56 4.60
N VAL A 206 4.95 -19.77 5.38
CA VAL A 206 5.20 -19.63 6.83
C VAL A 206 4.25 -20.59 7.52
N PHE A 207 4.80 -21.60 8.20
CA PHE A 207 4.00 -22.63 8.85
C PHE A 207 4.69 -23.12 10.12
N THR A 208 4.00 -22.90 11.24
CA THR A 208 4.40 -23.39 12.55
C THR A 208 3.57 -24.63 12.87
N TYR A 209 4.25 -25.73 13.13
CA TYR A 209 3.66 -27.00 13.51
C TYR A 209 3.63 -27.12 15.04
N HIS A 210 2.45 -27.40 15.58
CA HIS A 210 2.23 -27.63 17.01
C HIS A 210 1.95 -29.11 17.24
N ARG A 211 2.81 -29.79 18.03
CA ARG A 211 2.78 -31.25 18.19
C ARG A 211 1.94 -31.75 19.38
N GLY A 212 1.26 -30.86 20.11
CA GLY A 212 0.46 -31.17 21.29
C GLY A 212 0.77 -30.26 22.48
N ALA A 213 0.01 -30.37 23.58
CA ALA A 213 0.23 -29.58 24.78
C ALA A 213 1.58 -29.93 25.43
N GLY A 214 2.40 -28.92 25.73
CA GLY A 214 3.69 -29.07 26.41
C GLY A 214 4.92 -29.25 25.51
N LEU A 215 4.76 -29.40 24.18
CA LEU A 215 5.89 -29.44 23.24
C LEU A 215 6.10 -28.09 22.55
N PRO A 216 7.36 -27.67 22.35
CA PRO A 216 7.64 -26.41 21.67
C PRO A 216 7.18 -26.46 20.21
N PRO A 217 6.66 -25.34 19.67
CA PRO A 217 6.32 -25.24 18.26
C PRO A 217 7.56 -25.38 17.38
N VAL A 218 7.38 -25.94 16.18
CA VAL A 218 8.45 -26.10 15.19
C VAL A 218 8.05 -25.40 13.89
N ASP A 219 8.89 -24.49 13.40
CA ASP A 219 8.67 -23.85 12.10
C ASP A 219 9.15 -24.76 10.96
N LEU A 220 8.22 -25.11 10.07
CA LEU A 220 8.47 -25.90 8.86
C LEU A 220 8.65 -25.01 7.62
N GLY A 221 8.83 -23.70 7.82
CA GLY A 221 8.81 -22.69 6.78
C GLY A 221 9.72 -21.50 7.08
N GLY A 222 9.28 -20.29 6.72
CA GLY A 222 10.04 -19.07 7.00
C GLY A 222 10.21 -18.81 8.50
N MET A 223 11.42 -19.01 9.01
CA MET A 223 11.78 -18.88 10.43
C MET A 223 12.77 -17.74 10.71
N ILE A 224 13.67 -17.43 9.76
CA ILE A 224 14.79 -16.52 10.00
C ILE A 224 14.48 -15.12 9.47
N ILE A 225 14.54 -14.12 10.36
CA ILE A 225 14.52 -12.70 9.99
C ILE A 225 15.97 -12.24 9.86
N LYS A 226 16.44 -11.99 8.63
CA LYS A 226 17.80 -11.50 8.39
C LYS A 226 17.87 -9.98 8.60
N GLY A 227 18.36 -9.54 9.76
CA GLY A 227 18.73 -8.15 10.06
C GLY A 227 17.54 -7.27 10.46
N ILE A 228 17.66 -6.63 11.63
CA ILE A 228 16.63 -5.74 12.22
C ILE A 228 16.82 -4.29 11.73
N GLY A 229 18.04 -3.92 11.31
CA GLY A 229 18.39 -2.52 11.03
C GLY A 229 18.00 -1.92 9.67
N LYS A 230 17.31 -2.64 8.77
CA LYS A 230 16.91 -2.12 7.43
C LYS A 230 15.62 -2.73 6.88
N ARG A 231 14.90 -3.53 7.67
CA ARG A 231 13.92 -4.49 7.13
C ARG A 231 12.73 -4.64 8.07
N PHE A 232 11.70 -3.88 7.75
CA PHE A 232 10.29 -4.22 7.97
C PHE A 232 9.79 -4.11 9.42
N CYS A 233 8.71 -3.33 9.59
CA CYS A 233 7.83 -3.48 10.74
C CYS A 233 7.24 -4.89 10.69
N LEU A 234 7.64 -5.76 11.62
CA LEU A 234 7.12 -7.11 11.71
C LEU A 234 5.60 -7.04 11.80
N LEU A 235 4.94 -7.60 10.79
CA LEU A 235 3.51 -7.84 10.83
C LEU A 235 3.27 -8.82 11.97
N LYS A 236 2.91 -8.32 13.16
CA LYS A 236 2.31 -9.12 14.23
C LYS A 236 0.95 -9.59 13.71
N ILE A 237 0.95 -10.61 12.84
CA ILE A 237 -0.23 -11.44 12.64
C ILE A 237 -0.28 -12.33 13.86
N SER A 238 -0.86 -11.83 14.94
CA SER A 238 -1.36 -12.75 15.96
C SER A 238 -2.53 -13.49 15.32
N CYS A 239 -2.34 -14.77 15.02
CA CYS A 239 -3.45 -15.67 14.77
C CYS A 239 -4.18 -15.80 16.11
N SER A 240 -5.05 -14.84 16.43
CA SER A 240 -5.80 -14.84 17.68
C SER A 240 -6.63 -16.11 17.75
N ASN A 241 -6.22 -16.99 18.66
CA ASN A 241 -6.87 -18.21 19.11
C ASN A 241 -8.35 -18.28 18.73
N GLY A 242 -8.68 -19.13 17.75
CA GLY A 242 -9.98 -19.80 17.65
C GLY A 242 -11.25 -18.94 17.58
N LYS A 243 -11.17 -17.61 17.47
CA LYS A 243 -12.35 -16.76 17.32
C LYS A 243 -12.64 -16.56 15.84
N ARG A 244 -13.66 -17.30 15.40
CA ARG A 244 -14.28 -17.29 14.07
C ARG A 244 -14.27 -15.89 13.45
N ILE A 245 -13.43 -15.70 12.44
CA ILE A 245 -13.52 -14.56 11.54
C ILE A 245 -14.71 -14.83 10.60
N GLY A 246 -15.84 -14.16 10.86
CA GLY A 246 -16.96 -14.01 9.92
C GLY A 246 -17.83 -15.26 9.68
N ARG A 247 -19.13 -15.05 9.44
CA ARG A 247 -20.14 -16.10 9.29
C ARG A 247 -19.79 -17.06 8.15
N GLU A 248 -19.72 -18.34 8.48
CA GLU A 248 -19.51 -19.44 7.53
C GLU A 248 -20.74 -19.57 6.63
N CYS A 249 -20.61 -19.22 5.35
CA CYS A 249 -21.60 -19.57 4.33
C CYS A 249 -21.08 -20.80 3.58
N TRP A 250 -21.57 -21.97 3.97
CA TRP A 250 -21.24 -23.25 3.34
C TRP A 250 -21.99 -23.39 2.01
N SER A 251 -21.28 -23.45 0.89
CA SER A 251 -21.82 -23.98 -0.36
C SER A 251 -21.09 -25.28 -0.71
N ARG A 252 -21.83 -26.39 -0.73
CA ARG A 252 -21.33 -27.77 -0.92
C ARG A 252 -20.78 -28.06 -2.33
N LYS A 253 -20.43 -27.06 -3.15
CA LYS A 253 -20.04 -27.27 -4.56
C LYS A 253 -18.67 -26.76 -5.01
N THR A 254 -17.85 -26.14 -4.15
CA THR A 254 -16.54 -25.60 -4.59
C THR A 254 -15.42 -25.84 -3.57
N ARG A 255 -14.29 -26.38 -4.05
CA ARG A 255 -13.05 -26.72 -3.29
C ARG A 255 -12.25 -25.51 -2.76
N PHE A 256 -12.86 -24.34 -2.57
CA PHE A 256 -12.16 -23.12 -2.16
C PHE A 256 -12.72 -22.58 -0.85
N ARG A 257 -11.83 -22.21 0.08
CA ARG A 257 -12.23 -21.59 1.34
C ARG A 257 -12.31 -20.08 1.17
N LEU A 258 -13.52 -19.53 1.32
CA LEU A 258 -13.78 -18.09 1.28
C LEU A 258 -13.45 -17.50 2.67
N MET A 259 -12.50 -16.59 2.74
CA MET A 259 -12.27 -15.79 3.95
C MET A 259 -12.76 -14.37 3.70
N HIS A 260 -13.91 -14.02 4.29
CA HIS A 260 -14.28 -12.61 4.46
C HIS A 260 -13.47 -12.05 5.62
N LEU A 261 -12.45 -11.26 5.31
CA LEU A 261 -11.68 -10.57 6.34
C LEU A 261 -12.63 -9.54 6.99
N THR A 262 -13.19 -9.85 8.15
CA THR A 262 -13.94 -8.88 8.97
C THR A 262 -12.95 -8.37 10.02
N LEU A 263 -12.62 -7.08 10.00
CA LEU A 263 -11.76 -6.48 11.03
C LEU A 263 -12.72 -5.95 12.09
N VAL A 264 -12.57 -6.42 13.32
CA VAL A 264 -12.85 -5.61 14.51
C VAL A 264 -11.63 -4.71 14.70
#